data_AF-A0A351L956-F1
#
_entry.id   AF-A0A351L956-F1
#
_cell.length_a   1.000
_cell.length_b   1.000
_cell.length_c   1.000
_cell.angle_alpha   90.00
_cell.angle_beta   90.00
_cell.angle_gamma   90.00
#
_symmetry.space_group_name_H-M   'P 1'
#
loop_
_entity.id
_entity.type
_entity.pdbx_description
1 polymer ?
#
loop_
_entity_poly.entity_id
_entity_poly.type
_entity_poly.pdbx_seq_one_letter_code
_entity_poly.pdbx_strand_id
1 'polypeptide(L)'
;MHTILEVYFLPPMAIARLGSSDTPMESFTWTENPSVFGGDMTIIAPQVSLEVREDGSLHPYLPQLIRFRDGKSLRPVAPFFELWATVQSGKDGTIKEVPLTLELLVELGASTENIRYRVTAGNRKASFRTGDPACSYTAMVEVAGNDCKRYPLLAYSRHTAGQAPLVLKDRPIPLGDFQVMRPSGETKLDVDLSQLRVRFTPAKGKVYGPPSAIAGPASPLPPGEAAAPLSEAGRVHEIVQV
;
A
#
# COMPACT_ATOMS: atom_id res chain seq x y z
N MET A 1 9.65 5.70 -34.02
CA MET A 1 8.82 5.13 -32.94
C MET A 1 9.60 5.28 -31.64
N HIS A 2 8.95 5.63 -30.53
CA HIS A 2 9.62 5.66 -29.23
C HIS A 2 9.94 4.23 -28.77
N THR A 3 11.04 4.06 -28.04
CA THR A 3 11.41 2.78 -27.43
C THR A 3 11.42 2.95 -25.91
N ILE A 4 10.70 2.08 -25.19
CA ILE A 4 10.80 2.02 -23.73
C ILE A 4 12.14 1.35 -23.37
N LEU A 5 12.94 2.02 -22.56
CA LEU A 5 14.16 1.48 -21.96
C LEU A 5 13.89 0.90 -20.57
N GLU A 6 13.04 1.57 -19.78
CA GLU A 6 12.73 1.17 -18.41
C GLU A 6 11.31 1.60 -18.03
N VAL A 7 10.68 0.86 -17.11
CA VAL A 7 9.41 1.22 -16.46
C VAL A 7 9.59 1.09 -14.95
N TYR A 8 9.20 2.12 -14.21
CA TYR A 8 9.39 2.19 -12.75
C TYR A 8 8.28 3.00 -12.08
N PHE A 9 8.17 2.87 -10.76
CA PHE A 9 7.23 3.65 -9.96
C PHE A 9 7.89 4.90 -9.38
N LEU A 10 7.16 6.02 -9.38
CA LEU A 10 7.45 7.18 -8.54
C LEU A 10 6.28 7.41 -7.55
N PRO A 11 6.57 7.55 -6.25
CA PRO A 11 7.87 7.30 -5.63
C PRO A 11 8.24 5.79 -5.71
N PRO A 12 9.53 5.42 -5.70
CA PRO A 12 9.93 4.00 -5.71
C PRO A 12 9.62 3.28 -4.39
N MET A 13 9.36 4.05 -3.33
CA MET A 13 8.94 3.58 -2.01
C MET A 13 7.99 4.61 -1.41
N ALA A 14 6.90 4.13 -0.81
CA ALA A 14 5.98 4.95 -0.05
C ALA A 14 5.65 4.32 1.30
N ILE A 15 5.22 5.14 2.25
CA ILE A 15 4.84 4.69 3.60
C ILE A 15 3.33 4.74 3.71
N ALA A 16 2.73 3.57 3.92
CA ALA A 16 1.33 3.46 4.33
C ALA A 16 1.22 3.37 5.85
N ARG A 17 0.12 3.86 6.42
CA ARG A 17 -0.18 3.75 7.85
C ARG A 17 -1.56 3.17 8.07
N LEU A 18 -1.64 2.19 8.95
CA LEU A 18 -2.90 1.52 9.29
C LEU A 18 -3.90 2.53 9.87
N GLY A 19 -5.18 2.33 9.57
CA GLY A 19 -6.27 3.15 10.09
C GLY A 19 -7.60 2.42 9.94
N SER A 20 -8.46 2.50 10.94
CA SER A 20 -9.74 1.81 10.94
C SER A 20 -10.82 2.51 10.10
N SER A 21 -10.64 3.78 9.75
CA SER A 21 -11.59 4.52 8.89
C SER A 21 -11.56 3.98 7.45
N ASP A 22 -12.69 4.07 6.77
CA ASP A 22 -12.82 3.78 5.34
C ASP A 22 -12.28 4.91 4.46
N THR A 23 -12.22 6.13 5.01
CA THR A 23 -11.74 7.32 4.30
C THR A 23 -10.24 7.47 4.53
N PRO A 24 -9.41 7.42 3.48
CA PRO A 24 -7.98 7.67 3.60
C PRO A 24 -7.66 9.12 3.96
N MET A 25 -6.48 9.33 4.54
CA MET A 25 -5.99 10.65 4.92
C MET A 25 -5.73 11.51 3.68
N GLU A 26 -6.11 12.78 3.76
CA GLU A 26 -5.84 13.80 2.76
C GLU A 26 -4.34 14.12 2.67
N SER A 27 -3.91 14.60 1.51
CA SER A 27 -2.54 15.06 1.28
C SER A 27 -2.30 16.41 1.95
N PHE A 28 -1.14 16.56 2.58
CA PHE A 28 -0.69 17.82 3.16
C PHE A 28 0.83 17.88 3.15
N THR A 29 1.36 19.10 3.30
CA THR A 29 2.79 19.34 3.53
C THR A 29 3.01 20.08 4.84
N TRP A 30 4.22 19.99 5.37
CA TRP A 30 4.67 20.86 6.46
C TRP A 30 5.15 22.17 5.85
N THR A 31 4.71 23.29 6.43
CA THR A 31 5.15 24.63 6.03
C THR A 31 5.29 25.51 7.26
N GLU A 32 5.88 26.68 7.08
CA GLU A 32 6.01 27.68 8.13
C GLU A 32 4.73 28.52 8.20
N ASN A 33 4.34 28.93 9.41
CA ASN A 33 3.20 29.80 9.60
C ASN A 33 3.50 31.19 9.00
N PRO A 34 2.79 31.63 7.94
CA PRO A 34 3.11 32.89 7.27
C PRO A 34 2.65 34.13 8.06
N SER A 35 1.94 33.97 9.18
CA SER A 35 1.46 35.11 9.96
C SER A 35 2.58 35.76 10.77
N VAL A 36 2.51 37.09 10.94
CA VAL A 36 3.47 37.86 11.74
C VAL A 36 3.53 37.39 13.21
N PHE A 37 2.43 36.81 13.72
CA PHE A 37 2.37 36.23 15.06
C PHE A 37 2.72 34.73 15.09
N GLY A 38 3.09 34.18 13.93
CA GLY A 38 3.30 32.75 13.71
C GLY A 38 4.60 32.22 14.29
N GLY A 39 5.58 33.09 14.57
CA GLY A 39 6.83 32.77 15.27
C GLY A 39 7.54 31.54 14.70
N ASP A 40 7.55 31.39 13.37
CA ASP A 40 8.15 30.24 12.65
C ASP A 40 7.60 28.86 13.07
N MET A 41 6.38 28.81 13.61
CA MET A 41 5.73 27.54 13.95
C MET A 41 5.50 26.72 12.68
N THR A 42 5.85 25.44 12.74
CA THR A 42 5.52 24.49 11.68
C THR A 42 4.03 24.16 11.72
N ILE A 43 3.34 24.39 10.60
CA ILE A 43 1.93 24.06 10.39
C ILE A 43 1.78 23.05 9.26
N ILE A 44 0.59 22.45 9.17
CA ILE A 44 0.20 21.61 8.03
C ILE A 44 -0.61 22.44 7.04
N ALA A 45 -0.22 22.41 5.78
CA ALA A 45 -0.95 23.01 4.67
C ALA A 45 -1.60 21.93 3.81
N PRO A 46 -2.92 21.98 3.58
CA PRO A 46 -3.58 21.06 2.65
C PRO A 46 -2.94 21.07 1.27
N GLN A 47 -2.92 19.90 0.64
CA GLN A 47 -2.46 19.71 -0.74
C GLN A 47 -3.57 19.04 -1.56
N VAL A 48 -3.47 19.14 -2.88
CA VAL A 48 -4.38 18.45 -3.79
C VAL A 48 -4.39 16.97 -3.43
N SER A 49 -5.59 16.48 -3.18
CA SER A 49 -5.89 15.12 -2.75
C SER A 49 -6.71 14.42 -3.82
N LEU A 50 -6.59 13.11 -3.90
CA LEU A 50 -7.26 12.29 -4.90
C LEU A 50 -8.30 11.42 -4.22
N GLU A 51 -9.57 11.73 -4.46
CA GLU A 51 -10.67 10.84 -4.14
C GLU A 51 -10.75 9.71 -5.17
N VAL A 52 -10.81 8.46 -4.72
CA VAL A 52 -11.04 7.30 -5.58
C VAL A 52 -12.53 7.02 -5.60
N ARG A 53 -13.16 7.21 -6.76
CA ARG A 53 -14.58 6.92 -6.98
C ARG A 53 -14.81 5.42 -7.04
N GLU A 54 -16.09 5.02 -6.95
CA GLU A 54 -16.50 3.61 -6.97
C GLU A 54 -16.01 2.86 -8.21
N ASP A 55 -15.95 3.54 -9.35
CA ASP A 55 -15.52 2.97 -10.63
C ASP A 55 -13.99 2.93 -10.82
N GLY A 56 -13.24 3.42 -9.82
CA GLY A 56 -11.78 3.52 -9.83
C GLY A 56 -11.23 4.80 -10.46
N SER A 57 -12.09 5.69 -10.98
CA SER A 57 -11.64 7.01 -11.47
C SER A 57 -11.24 7.93 -10.32
N LEU A 58 -10.38 8.89 -10.64
CA LEU A 58 -9.84 9.84 -9.67
C LEU A 58 -10.56 11.18 -9.77
N HIS A 59 -10.87 11.77 -8.61
CA HIS A 59 -11.36 13.14 -8.50
C HIS A 59 -10.39 13.98 -7.66
N PRO A 60 -9.63 14.89 -8.29
CA PRO A 60 -8.79 15.83 -7.56
C PRO A 60 -9.63 16.86 -6.81
N TYR A 61 -9.27 17.12 -5.55
CA TYR A 61 -9.86 18.20 -4.75
C TYR A 61 -8.82 18.77 -3.79
N LEU A 62 -8.99 20.04 -3.40
CA LEU A 62 -8.18 20.68 -2.36
C LEU A 62 -9.01 20.75 -1.06
N PRO A 63 -8.62 20.02 0.00
CA PRO A 63 -9.36 20.07 1.26
C PRO A 63 -9.17 21.42 1.96
N GLN A 64 -10.26 21.94 2.54
CA GLN A 64 -10.18 23.15 3.36
C GLN A 64 -9.56 22.90 4.74
N LEU A 65 -9.66 21.66 5.25
CA LEU A 65 -9.15 21.25 6.55
C LEU A 65 -8.69 19.79 6.51
N ILE A 66 -7.50 19.51 7.02
CA ILE A 66 -6.99 18.15 7.15
C ILE A 66 -7.62 17.45 8.34
N ARG A 67 -8.25 16.29 8.08
CA ARG A 67 -8.83 15.43 9.12
C ARG A 67 -8.03 14.15 9.28
N PHE A 68 -7.53 13.90 10.48
CA PHE A 68 -6.80 12.67 10.83
C PHE A 68 -7.72 11.53 11.29
N ARG A 69 -8.96 11.85 11.67
CA ARG A 69 -9.91 10.91 12.27
C ARG A 69 -11.32 11.12 11.76
N ASP A 70 -12.08 10.03 11.69
CA ASP A 70 -13.53 10.01 11.54
C ASP A 70 -14.13 9.39 12.81
N GLY A 71 -14.61 10.25 13.72
CA GLY A 71 -15.04 9.82 15.05
C GLY A 71 -13.91 9.15 15.84
N LYS A 72 -14.11 7.88 16.22
CA LYS A 72 -13.11 7.07 16.93
C LYS A 72 -12.09 6.40 16.01
N SER A 73 -12.27 6.49 14.70
CA SER A 73 -11.44 5.79 13.71
C SER A 73 -10.33 6.69 13.15
N LEU A 74 -9.10 6.17 13.11
CA LEU A 74 -7.98 6.82 12.42
C LEU A 74 -8.13 6.68 10.90
N ARG A 75 -7.89 7.75 10.15
CA ARG A 75 -7.79 7.66 8.69
C ARG A 75 -6.48 6.97 8.29
N PRO A 76 -6.51 5.92 7.44
CA PRO A 76 -5.29 5.30 6.95
C PRO A 76 -4.53 6.22 6.01
N VAL A 77 -3.21 6.12 5.98
CA VAL A 77 -2.40 6.71 4.92
C VAL A 77 -2.27 5.68 3.80
N ALA A 78 -2.90 5.95 2.66
CA ALA A 78 -3.01 5.02 1.54
C ALA A 78 -2.37 5.64 0.28
N PRO A 79 -1.05 5.41 0.06
CA PRO A 79 -0.29 6.08 -0.98
C PRO A 79 -0.68 5.62 -2.39
N PHE A 80 -0.45 6.53 -3.33
CA PHE A 80 -0.42 6.23 -4.75
C PHE A 80 1.01 6.00 -5.20
N PHE A 81 1.15 5.15 -6.21
CA PHE A 81 2.35 5.01 -7.01
C PHE A 81 1.99 5.34 -8.44
N GLU A 82 2.78 6.20 -9.06
CA GLU A 82 2.60 6.58 -10.45
C GLU A 82 3.60 5.82 -11.31
N LEU A 83 3.16 5.37 -12.48
CA LEU A 83 4.00 4.64 -13.40
C LEU A 83 4.74 5.63 -14.31
N TRP A 84 6.04 5.46 -14.43
CA TRP A 84 6.94 6.27 -15.22
C TRP A 84 7.77 5.39 -16.14
N ALA A 85 8.28 5.97 -17.22
CA ALA A 85 9.13 5.28 -18.16
C ALA A 85 10.31 6.14 -18.62
N THR A 86 11.44 5.49 -18.82
CA THR A 86 12.57 6.06 -19.55
C THR A 86 12.38 5.70 -21.01
N VAL A 87 12.18 6.71 -21.87
CA VAL A 87 11.91 6.51 -23.30
C VAL A 87 13.02 7.10 -24.16
N GLN A 88 13.39 6.37 -25.20
CA GLN A 88 14.26 6.86 -26.27
C GLN A 88 13.41 7.33 -27.44
N SER A 89 13.63 8.57 -27.87
CA SER A 89 12.99 9.16 -29.04
C SER A 89 13.51 8.55 -30.33
N GLY A 90 12.60 8.02 -31.15
CA GLY A 90 12.96 7.49 -32.46
C GLY A 90 13.32 8.55 -33.52
N LYS A 91 13.16 9.85 -33.22
CA LYS A 91 13.46 10.94 -34.15
C LYS A 91 14.91 11.43 -34.03
N ASP A 92 15.38 11.59 -32.80
CA ASP A 92 16.66 12.23 -32.47
C ASP A 92 17.52 11.39 -31.50
N GLY A 93 17.04 10.21 -31.08
CA GLY A 93 17.76 9.33 -30.15
C GLY A 93 17.79 9.83 -28.70
N THR A 94 17.13 10.95 -28.39
CA THR A 94 17.15 11.54 -27.05
C THR A 94 16.46 10.65 -26.03
N ILE A 95 17.03 10.57 -24.82
CA ILE A 95 16.50 9.77 -23.71
C ILE A 95 15.85 10.75 -22.72
N LYS A 96 14.60 10.46 -22.32
CA LYS A 96 13.85 11.26 -21.35
C LYS A 96 13.05 10.38 -20.41
N GLU A 97 12.93 10.83 -19.18
CA GLU A 97 12.00 10.27 -18.19
C GLU A 97 10.65 10.96 -18.34
N VAL A 98 9.58 10.18 -18.51
CA VAL A 98 8.23 10.69 -18.72
C VAL A 98 7.20 9.86 -17.95
N PRO A 99 6.09 10.46 -17.49
CA PRO A 99 4.95 9.72 -16.98
C PRO A 99 4.43 8.71 -18.02
N LEU A 100 4.04 7.52 -17.58
CA LEU A 100 3.35 6.58 -18.46
C LEU A 100 1.86 6.98 -18.54
N THR A 101 1.48 7.66 -19.63
CA THR A 101 0.11 8.13 -19.88
C THR A 101 -0.61 7.28 -20.94
N LEU A 102 -1.91 7.52 -21.11
CA LEU A 102 -2.71 6.89 -22.17
C LEU A 102 -2.17 7.23 -23.56
N GLU A 103 -1.75 8.47 -23.78
CA GLU A 103 -1.22 8.96 -25.04
C GLU A 103 0.11 8.28 -25.37
N LEU A 104 1.02 8.17 -24.39
CA LEU A 104 2.29 7.46 -24.59
C LEU A 104 2.06 5.97 -24.90
N LEU A 105 1.08 5.32 -24.27
CA LEU A 105 0.73 3.94 -24.61
C LEU A 105 0.26 3.83 -26.06
N VAL A 106 -0.60 4.74 -26.53
CA VAL A 106 -1.07 4.76 -27.92
C VAL A 106 0.08 4.98 -28.90
N GLU A 107 1.01 5.90 -28.62
CA GLU A 107 2.21 6.15 -29.44
C GLU A 107 3.11 4.92 -29.57
N LEU A 108 3.12 4.07 -28.54
CA LEU A 108 3.86 2.81 -28.51
C LEU A 108 3.07 1.63 -29.12
N GLY A 109 1.84 1.85 -29.58
CA GLY A 109 0.96 0.79 -30.08
C GLY A 109 0.46 -0.16 -28.99
N ALA A 110 0.39 0.31 -27.74
CA ALA A 110 -0.04 -0.43 -26.56
C ALA A 110 -1.31 0.19 -25.95
N SER A 111 -1.85 -0.49 -24.94
CA SER A 111 -2.97 -0.03 -24.13
C SER A 111 -2.81 -0.49 -22.68
N THR A 112 -3.73 -0.10 -21.80
CA THR A 112 -3.76 -0.58 -20.42
C THR A 112 -3.93 -2.10 -20.31
N GLU A 113 -4.44 -2.76 -21.36
CA GLU A 113 -4.57 -4.23 -21.43
C GLU A 113 -3.21 -4.94 -21.50
N ASN A 114 -2.15 -4.26 -21.92
CA ASN A 114 -0.81 -4.81 -22.03
C ASN A 114 -0.02 -4.74 -20.71
N ILE A 115 -0.59 -4.13 -19.67
CA ILE A 115 0.09 -3.92 -18.39
C ILE A 115 -0.37 -4.98 -17.38
N ARG A 116 0.58 -5.48 -16.59
CA ARG A 116 0.34 -6.43 -15.50
C ARG A 116 1.08 -5.97 -14.25
N TYR A 117 0.35 -5.89 -13.14
CA TYR A 117 0.90 -5.60 -11.82
C TYR A 117 0.98 -6.88 -11.02
N ARG A 118 2.18 -7.23 -10.55
CA ARG A 118 2.39 -8.32 -9.60
C ARG A 118 2.66 -7.73 -8.22
N VAL A 119 1.81 -8.04 -7.27
CA VAL A 119 1.87 -7.46 -5.92
C VAL A 119 2.10 -8.58 -4.92
N THR A 120 3.08 -8.38 -4.05
CA THR A 120 3.36 -9.26 -2.91
C THR A 120 3.32 -8.44 -1.64
N ALA A 121 2.48 -8.83 -0.69
CA ALA A 121 2.45 -8.26 0.65
C ALA A 121 2.69 -9.38 1.66
N GLY A 122 3.53 -9.15 2.66
CA GLY A 122 3.82 -10.17 3.65
C GLY A 122 4.24 -9.61 4.99
N ASN A 123 4.05 -10.41 6.03
CA ASN A 123 4.55 -10.15 7.37
C ASN A 123 5.50 -11.27 7.77
N ARG A 124 6.74 -10.90 8.10
CA ARG A 124 7.82 -11.80 8.51
C ARG A 124 8.30 -11.55 9.95
N LYS A 125 7.54 -10.77 10.73
CA LYS A 125 7.93 -10.39 12.11
C LYS A 125 8.09 -11.63 13.00
N ALA A 126 7.13 -12.55 12.97
CA ALA A 126 7.18 -13.76 13.78
C ALA A 126 8.26 -14.72 13.29
N SER A 127 8.35 -15.00 11.99
CA SER A 127 9.42 -15.84 11.42
C SER A 127 10.83 -15.33 11.74
N PHE A 128 11.03 -14.01 11.76
CA PHE A 128 12.33 -13.44 12.13
C PHE A 128 12.68 -13.68 13.61
N ARG A 129 11.67 -13.71 14.50
CA ARG A 129 11.87 -13.96 15.94
C ARG A 129 12.05 -15.44 16.25
N THR A 130 11.33 -16.32 15.56
CA THR A 130 11.32 -17.76 15.83
C THR A 130 12.37 -18.54 15.03
N GLY A 131 12.87 -17.96 13.92
CA GLY A 131 13.66 -18.70 12.94
C GLY A 131 12.84 -19.67 12.09
N ASP A 132 11.51 -19.71 12.28
CA ASP A 132 10.61 -20.63 11.58
C ASP A 132 9.91 -19.92 10.39
N PRO A 133 10.19 -20.32 9.13
CA PRO A 133 9.52 -19.77 7.95
C PRO A 133 7.99 -19.94 7.96
N ALA A 134 7.45 -20.97 8.62
CA ALA A 134 6.01 -21.20 8.73
C ALA A 134 5.31 -20.13 9.59
N CYS A 135 6.06 -19.36 10.38
CA CYS A 135 5.58 -18.17 11.08
C CYS A 135 5.52 -16.91 10.22
N SER A 136 5.83 -17.00 8.92
CA SER A 136 5.59 -15.92 7.96
C SER A 136 4.26 -16.14 7.24
N TYR A 137 3.65 -15.06 6.76
CA TYR A 137 2.44 -15.14 5.94
C TYR A 137 2.48 -14.07 4.83
N THR A 138 1.99 -14.42 3.65
CA THR A 138 2.13 -13.61 2.43
C THR A 138 0.88 -13.73 1.55
N ALA A 139 0.46 -12.59 0.98
CA ALA A 139 -0.52 -12.49 -0.10
C ALA A 139 0.20 -12.21 -1.41
N MET A 140 -0.28 -12.81 -2.50
CA MET A 140 0.15 -12.47 -3.86
C MET A 140 -1.06 -12.33 -4.77
N VAL A 141 -1.07 -11.27 -5.57
CA VAL A 141 -2.07 -11.03 -6.61
C VAL A 141 -1.39 -10.57 -7.89
N GLU A 142 -2.00 -10.92 -9.03
CA GLU A 142 -1.64 -10.40 -10.34
C GLU A 142 -2.87 -9.71 -10.92
N VAL A 143 -2.73 -8.45 -11.31
CA VAL A 143 -3.85 -7.57 -11.72
C VAL A 143 -3.54 -6.95 -13.07
N ALA A 144 -4.51 -6.97 -13.98
CA ALA A 144 -4.39 -6.33 -15.29
C ALA A 144 -4.50 -4.81 -15.17
N GLY A 145 -3.82 -4.07 -16.04
CA GLY A 145 -3.80 -2.60 -16.00
C GLY A 145 -5.14 -1.92 -16.31
N ASN A 146 -6.11 -2.66 -16.85
CA ASN A 146 -7.48 -2.21 -17.06
C ASN A 146 -8.46 -2.68 -15.97
N ASP A 147 -8.03 -3.51 -15.02
CA ASP A 147 -8.90 -3.97 -13.92
C ASP A 147 -8.82 -3.01 -12.73
N CYS A 148 -9.82 -2.13 -12.63
CA CYS A 148 -9.90 -1.08 -11.62
C CYS A 148 -10.55 -1.54 -10.30
N LYS A 149 -10.84 -2.84 -10.15
CA LYS A 149 -11.42 -3.39 -8.92
C LYS A 149 -10.42 -3.33 -7.77
N ARG A 150 -10.95 -3.32 -6.56
CA ARG A 150 -10.16 -3.44 -5.33
C ARG A 150 -9.87 -4.92 -5.04
N TYR A 151 -8.60 -5.26 -4.90
CA TYR A 151 -8.13 -6.60 -4.62
C TYR A 151 -7.63 -6.72 -3.17
N PRO A 152 -8.32 -7.48 -2.30
CA PRO A 152 -7.87 -7.70 -0.94
C PRO A 152 -6.61 -8.58 -0.94
N LEU A 153 -5.60 -8.15 -0.20
CA LEU A 153 -4.35 -8.87 -0.01
C LEU A 153 -4.49 -9.85 1.16
N LEU A 154 -5.12 -10.99 0.89
CA LEU A 154 -5.41 -12.05 1.85
C LEU A 154 -4.18 -12.95 2.04
N ALA A 155 -3.47 -12.77 3.16
CA ALA A 155 -2.20 -13.43 3.42
C ALA A 155 -2.36 -14.69 4.29
N TYR A 156 -1.65 -15.75 3.93
CA TYR A 156 -1.57 -16.99 4.69
C TYR A 156 -0.13 -17.53 4.71
N SER A 157 0.16 -18.44 5.63
CA SER A 157 1.46 -19.09 5.72
C SER A 157 1.62 -20.11 4.61
N ARG A 158 2.67 -19.95 3.79
CA ARG A 158 2.95 -20.90 2.72
C ARG A 158 3.35 -22.25 3.30
N HIS A 159 2.99 -23.31 2.58
CA HIS A 159 3.32 -24.66 2.99
C HIS A 159 4.84 -24.87 2.98
N THR A 160 5.39 -25.18 4.15
CA THR A 160 6.73 -25.74 4.29
C THR A 160 6.56 -27.18 4.79
N ALA A 161 7.13 -28.14 4.08
CA ALA A 161 7.03 -29.55 4.45
C ALA A 161 7.55 -29.77 5.88
N GLY A 162 6.77 -30.48 6.70
CA GLY A 162 7.10 -30.76 8.10
C GLY A 162 6.84 -29.62 9.09
N GLN A 163 6.28 -28.48 8.66
CA GLN A 163 5.95 -27.36 9.54
C GLN A 163 4.45 -27.07 9.58
N ALA A 164 3.95 -26.68 10.75
CA ALA A 164 2.57 -26.23 10.91
C ALA A 164 2.45 -24.74 10.53
N PRO A 165 1.52 -24.35 9.64
CA PRO A 165 1.34 -22.95 9.25
C PRO A 165 0.83 -22.12 10.43
N LEU A 166 1.37 -20.91 10.62
CA LEU A 166 0.85 -19.96 11.60
C LEU A 166 -0.51 -19.39 11.18
N VAL A 167 -0.68 -19.08 9.89
CA VAL A 167 -1.92 -18.54 9.33
C VAL A 167 -2.46 -19.50 8.27
N LEU A 168 -3.68 -20.00 8.49
CA LEU A 168 -4.34 -20.94 7.60
C LEU A 168 -4.85 -20.27 6.32
N LYS A 169 -4.91 -21.02 5.22
CA LYS A 169 -5.35 -20.50 3.91
C LYS A 169 -6.84 -20.14 3.87
N ASP A 170 -7.66 -20.90 4.58
CA ASP A 170 -9.12 -20.68 4.72
C ASP A 170 -9.45 -19.55 5.71
N ARG A 171 -8.46 -19.10 6.51
CA ARG A 171 -8.59 -18.01 7.47
C ARG A 171 -7.45 -17.00 7.32
N PRO A 172 -7.36 -16.34 6.14
CA PRO A 172 -6.25 -15.46 5.85
C PRO A 172 -6.32 -14.16 6.65
N ILE A 173 -5.17 -13.55 6.89
CA ILE A 173 -5.08 -12.21 7.48
C ILE A 173 -5.04 -11.17 6.36
N PRO A 174 -5.97 -10.20 6.33
CA PRO A 174 -5.93 -9.11 5.36
C PRO A 174 -4.75 -8.16 5.65
N LEU A 175 -3.89 -7.95 4.65
CA LEU A 175 -2.76 -7.01 4.71
C LEU A 175 -3.05 -5.65 4.07
N GLY A 176 -4.29 -5.45 3.61
CA GLY A 176 -4.73 -4.25 2.90
C GLY A 176 -5.32 -4.62 1.55
N ASP A 177 -5.39 -3.64 0.66
CA ASP A 177 -5.94 -3.76 -0.68
C ASP A 177 -5.02 -3.11 -1.71
N PHE A 178 -5.00 -3.69 -2.91
CA PHE A 178 -4.39 -3.12 -4.10
C PHE A 178 -5.47 -2.72 -5.11
N GLN A 179 -5.30 -1.60 -5.80
CA GLN A 179 -6.25 -1.13 -6.80
C GLN A 179 -5.52 -0.38 -7.92
N VAL A 180 -5.84 -0.67 -9.17
CA VAL A 180 -5.42 0.13 -10.33
C VAL A 180 -6.39 1.28 -10.51
N MET A 181 -5.89 2.50 -10.69
CA MET A 181 -6.75 3.67 -10.91
C MET A 181 -7.13 3.73 -12.38
N ARG A 182 -8.40 4.08 -12.65
CA ARG A 182 -8.88 4.28 -14.02
C ARG A 182 -8.34 5.62 -14.54
N PRO A 183 -7.49 5.63 -15.58
CA PRO A 183 -7.01 6.87 -16.17
C PRO A 183 -8.09 7.53 -17.04
N SER A 184 -7.99 8.85 -17.23
CA SER A 184 -8.80 9.64 -18.16
C SER A 184 -7.95 10.72 -18.83
N GLY A 185 -8.26 11.12 -20.07
CA GLY A 185 -7.52 12.17 -20.80
C GLY A 185 -7.74 13.59 -20.29
N GLU A 186 -8.01 13.77 -18.99
CA GLU A 186 -8.32 15.05 -18.37
C GLU A 186 -7.19 15.50 -17.42
N THR A 187 -6.93 16.80 -17.36
CA THR A 187 -6.07 17.43 -16.34
C THR A 187 -6.92 18.33 -15.45
N LYS A 188 -6.83 18.14 -14.13
CA LYS A 188 -7.60 18.92 -13.13
C LYS A 188 -6.74 19.23 -11.92
N LEU A 189 -6.77 20.48 -11.46
CA LEU A 189 -5.95 20.97 -10.33
C LEU A 189 -4.47 20.59 -10.49
N ASP A 190 -3.93 20.79 -11.70
CA ASP A 190 -2.55 20.44 -12.07
C ASP A 190 -2.18 18.95 -11.94
N VAL A 191 -3.17 18.07 -11.82
CA VAL A 191 -3.01 16.62 -11.85
C VAL A 191 -3.44 16.10 -13.22
N ASP A 192 -2.50 15.48 -13.94
CA ASP A 192 -2.77 14.72 -15.16
C ASP A 192 -3.41 13.37 -14.80
N LEU A 193 -4.70 13.19 -15.11
CA LEU A 193 -5.44 11.97 -14.81
C LEU A 193 -5.23 10.87 -15.86
N SER A 194 -4.51 11.15 -16.94
CA SER A 194 -4.18 10.16 -17.98
C SER A 194 -3.03 9.25 -17.55
N GLN A 195 -2.20 9.73 -16.62
CA GLN A 195 -1.10 8.99 -16.04
C GLN A 195 -1.58 7.78 -15.25
N LEU A 196 -0.93 6.64 -15.51
CA LEU A 196 -1.25 5.38 -14.86
C LEU A 196 -0.81 5.39 -13.40
N ARG A 197 -1.76 5.09 -12.51
CA ARG A 197 -1.54 5.05 -11.06
C ARG A 197 -2.08 3.77 -10.45
N VAL A 198 -1.45 3.33 -9.38
CA VAL A 198 -1.95 2.27 -8.52
C VAL A 198 -2.02 2.78 -7.09
N ARG A 199 -2.92 2.20 -6.30
CA ARG A 199 -3.10 2.54 -4.89
C ARG A 199 -2.89 1.32 -4.02
N PHE A 200 -2.16 1.52 -2.93
CA PHE A 200 -2.17 0.59 -1.80
C PHE A 200 -2.96 1.19 -0.63
N THR A 201 -4.00 0.50 -0.19
CA THR A 201 -4.76 0.85 1.01
C THR A 201 -4.39 -0.12 2.13
N PRO A 202 -3.80 0.33 3.25
CA PRO A 202 -3.37 -0.59 4.31
C PRO A 202 -4.55 -1.21 5.06
N ALA A 203 -4.29 -2.34 5.72
CA ALA A 203 -5.27 -2.98 6.59
C ALA A 203 -5.75 -2.07 7.74
N LYS A 204 -6.88 -2.46 8.35
CA LYS A 204 -7.56 -1.71 9.42
C LYS A 204 -6.85 -1.68 10.78
N GLY A 205 -5.69 -2.32 10.91
CA GLY A 205 -4.95 -2.38 12.19
C GLY A 205 -5.58 -3.26 13.27
N LYS A 206 -6.33 -4.30 12.86
CA LYS A 206 -6.86 -5.32 13.75
C LYS A 206 -5.73 -6.16 14.37
N VAL A 207 -5.98 -6.67 15.57
CA VAL A 207 -5.07 -7.57 16.29
C VAL A 207 -5.46 -9.02 15.97
N TYR A 208 -4.46 -9.86 15.72
CA TYR A 208 -4.64 -11.27 15.41
C TYR A 208 -3.76 -12.09 16.35
N GLY A 209 -4.33 -13.15 16.93
CA GLY A 209 -3.63 -14.04 17.84
C GLY A 209 -4.48 -15.25 18.22
N PRO A 210 -3.92 -16.20 18.99
CA PRO A 210 -4.73 -17.25 19.59
C PRO A 210 -5.80 -16.64 20.52
N PRO A 211 -6.98 -17.27 20.70
CA PRO A 211 -7.98 -16.83 21.67
C PRO A 211 -7.42 -16.61 23.08
N SER A 212 -6.39 -17.38 23.47
CA SER A 212 -5.70 -17.25 24.76
C SER A 212 -4.77 -16.02 24.86
N ALA A 213 -4.47 -15.33 23.76
CA ALA A 213 -3.60 -14.15 23.76
C ALA A 213 -4.14 -12.98 24.59
N ILE A 214 -5.46 -12.95 24.87
CA ILE A 214 -6.09 -11.95 25.74
C ILE A 214 -5.64 -12.04 27.21
N ALA A 215 -5.12 -13.19 27.63
CA ALA A 215 -4.79 -13.50 29.03
C ALA A 215 -3.37 -14.09 29.19
N GLY A 216 -2.48 -13.88 28.22
CA GLY A 216 -1.12 -14.40 28.28
C GLY A 216 -0.31 -13.75 29.42
N PRO A 217 0.46 -14.52 30.22
CA PRO A 217 1.37 -13.92 31.17
C PRO A 217 2.38 -13.04 30.43
N ALA A 218 2.62 -11.83 30.95
CA ALA A 218 3.75 -11.04 30.49
C ALA A 218 5.03 -11.86 30.65
N SER A 219 6.01 -11.69 29.74
CA SER A 219 7.33 -12.31 29.90
C SER A 219 7.84 -11.99 31.32
N PRO A 220 8.19 -12.98 32.14
CA PRO A 220 8.74 -12.73 33.46
C PRO A 220 10.18 -12.19 33.39
N LEU A 221 10.76 -12.12 32.19
CA LEU A 221 12.13 -11.70 31.97
C LEU A 221 12.25 -10.19 31.76
N PRO A 222 13.39 -9.59 32.17
CA PRO A 222 13.71 -8.19 31.90
C PRO A 222 13.60 -7.81 30.41
N PRO A 223 13.25 -6.56 30.08
CA PRO A 223 13.27 -6.07 28.70
C PRO A 223 14.63 -6.29 28.04
N GLY A 224 14.66 -7.02 26.92
CA GLY A 224 15.88 -7.34 26.18
C GLY A 224 16.40 -8.76 26.42
N GLU A 225 15.90 -9.46 27.43
CA GLU A 225 16.19 -10.88 27.64
C GLU A 225 15.15 -11.75 26.92
N ALA A 226 15.63 -12.71 26.14
CA ALA A 226 14.79 -13.73 25.53
C ALA A 226 14.89 -15.00 26.38
N ALA A 227 13.74 -15.56 26.78
CA ALA A 227 13.73 -16.93 27.27
C ALA A 227 14.31 -17.83 26.18
N ALA A 228 15.06 -18.88 26.56
CA ALA A 228 15.39 -19.93 25.61
C ALA A 228 14.08 -20.36 24.91
N PRO A 229 14.08 -20.53 23.58
CA PRO A 229 12.87 -20.86 22.85
C PRO A 229 12.33 -22.20 23.35
N LEU A 230 11.41 -22.14 24.30
CA LEU A 230 10.45 -23.20 24.54
C LEU A 230 9.46 -23.08 23.40
N SER A 231 9.80 -23.67 22.25
CA SER A 231 8.76 -23.98 21.29
C SER A 231 7.80 -24.92 22.00
N GLU A 232 6.57 -24.48 22.28
CA GLU A 232 5.47 -25.42 22.44
C GLU A 232 5.26 -26.07 21.07
N ALA A 233 6.11 -27.05 20.75
CA ALA A 233 6.02 -27.80 19.53
C ALA A 233 4.67 -28.53 19.52
N GLY A 234 3.81 -28.19 18.55
CA GLY A 234 2.68 -29.04 18.19
C GLY A 234 1.27 -28.60 18.59
N ARG A 235 1.05 -27.40 19.16
CA ARG A 235 -0.32 -26.86 19.24
C ARG A 235 -0.63 -25.98 18.03
N VAL A 236 -1.50 -26.49 17.16
CA VAL A 236 -2.17 -25.68 16.14
C VAL A 236 -3.09 -24.72 16.89
N HIS A 237 -2.70 -23.45 16.96
CA HIS A 237 -3.55 -22.42 17.50
C HIS A 237 -4.45 -21.87 16.41
N GLU A 238 -5.74 -21.82 16.69
CA GLU A 238 -6.68 -21.06 15.89
C GLU A 238 -6.30 -19.57 15.98
N ILE A 239 -5.88 -18.95 14.89
CA ILE A 239 -5.70 -17.49 14.85
C ILE A 239 -7.05 -16.86 14.58
N VAL A 240 -7.55 -16.10 15.54
CA VAL A 240 -8.79 -15.32 15.42
C VAL A 240 -8.48 -13.83 15.43
N GLN A 241 -9.40 -13.03 14.91
CA GLN A 241 -9.41 -11.61 15.22
C GLN A 241 -9.80 -11.48 16.70
N VAL A 242 -8.95 -10.83 17.48
CA VAL A 242 -9.14 -10.59 18.91
C VAL A 242 -9.72 -9.19 19.14
#